data_AF-A0ABD3WMZ1-F1
#
_entry.id   AF-A0ABD3WMZ1-F1
#
_cell.length_a   1.000
_cell.length_b   1.000
_cell.length_c   1.000
_cell.angle_alpha   90.00
_cell.angle_beta   90.00
_cell.angle_gamma   90.00
#
_symmetry.space_group_name_H-M   'P 1'
#
loop_
_entity.id
_entity.type
_entity.pdbx_description
1 polymer ?
#
loop_
_entity_poly.entity_id
_entity_poly.type
_entity_poly.pdbx_seq_one_letter_code
_entity_poly.pdbx_strand_id
1 'polypeptide(L)'
;MMLALSFVPVNDVCTAFEHLAEASPAEIMPLVDYWEDTYIGRRRRNRRGDPRFALAIWNVHNRVAENLPRTNNSVEACHHAFQQTLDCNHPSVYKLINHFRLEQDHIEIELERHLAGDNQPEALKNKYVQLNRRLQAIISTYAKDSMMDYLRGIAHSIEINTNAAIKKRFID
;
A
#
# COMPACT_ATOMS: atom_id res chain seq x y z
N MET A 1 -5.11 -12.60 -8.61
CA MET A 1 -5.16 -12.76 -7.15
C MET A 1 -3.83 -12.49 -6.44
N MET A 2 -2.66 -12.57 -7.10
CA MET A 2 -1.35 -12.35 -6.45
C MET A 2 -1.25 -11.05 -5.63
N LEU A 3 -1.81 -9.94 -6.10
CA LEU A 3 -1.84 -8.67 -5.36
C LEU A 3 -2.53 -8.78 -3.99
N ALA A 4 -3.48 -9.70 -3.83
CA ALA A 4 -4.18 -9.92 -2.56
C ALA A 4 -3.26 -10.45 -1.46
N LEU A 5 -2.11 -11.04 -1.81
CA LEU A 5 -1.10 -11.48 -0.84
C LEU A 5 -0.58 -10.33 0.04
N SER A 6 -0.61 -9.09 -0.46
CA SER A 6 -0.21 -7.90 0.33
C SER A 6 -1.13 -7.63 1.51
N PHE A 7 -2.32 -8.24 1.51
CA PHE A 7 -3.31 -8.14 2.57
C PHE A 7 -3.36 -9.41 3.42
N VAL A 8 -2.45 -10.37 3.29
CA VAL A 8 -2.39 -11.52 4.21
C VAL A 8 -1.46 -11.19 5.38
N PRO A 9 -1.71 -11.64 6.62
CA PRO A 9 -0.73 -11.52 7.69
C PRO A 9 0.63 -12.03 7.24
N VAL A 10 1.70 -11.28 7.50
CA VAL A 10 3.05 -11.53 6.96
C VAL A 10 3.50 -12.99 7.15
N ASN A 11 3.19 -13.57 8.31
CA ASN A 11 3.57 -14.94 8.67
C ASN A 11 2.89 -16.01 7.80
N ASP A 12 1.73 -15.70 7.23
CA ASP A 12 0.91 -16.64 6.46
C ASP A 12 1.00 -16.40 4.94
N VAL A 13 1.72 -15.36 4.50
CA VAL A 13 1.88 -14.99 3.08
C VAL A 13 2.50 -16.13 2.27
N CYS A 14 3.53 -16.80 2.80
CA CYS A 14 4.19 -17.90 2.09
C CYS A 14 3.23 -19.06 1.82
N THR A 15 2.44 -19.44 2.83
CA THR A 15 1.42 -20.49 2.69
C THR A 15 0.32 -20.07 1.73
N ALA A 16 -0.14 -18.83 1.81
CA ALA A 16 -1.13 -18.28 0.87
C ALA A 16 -0.62 -18.29 -0.58
N PHE A 17 0.66 -17.98 -0.79
CA PHE A 17 1.29 -18.05 -2.11
C PHE A 17 1.38 -19.49 -2.63
N GLU A 18 1.78 -20.45 -1.79
CA GLU A 18 1.86 -21.88 -2.16
C GLU A 18 0.48 -22.37 -2.67
N HIS A 19 -0.61 -22.06 -1.96
CA HIS A 19 -1.97 -22.39 -2.41
C HIS A 19 -2.35 -21.72 -3.74
N LEU A 20 -1.95 -20.46 -3.95
CA LEU A 20 -2.20 -19.77 -5.23
C LEU A 20 -1.41 -20.37 -6.37
N ALA A 21 -0.15 -20.74 -6.13
CA ALA A 21 0.72 -21.36 -7.13
C ALA A 21 0.19 -22.73 -7.54
N GLU A 22 -0.24 -23.56 -6.59
CA GLU A 22 -0.84 -24.87 -6.86
C GLU A 22 -2.15 -24.77 -7.65
N ALA A 23 -2.97 -23.76 -7.37
CA ALA A 23 -4.22 -23.51 -8.07
C ALA A 23 -4.05 -22.76 -9.41
N SER A 24 -2.82 -22.35 -9.76
CA SER A 24 -2.56 -21.56 -10.96
C SER A 24 -2.45 -22.44 -12.21
N PRO A 25 -3.08 -22.04 -13.33
CA PRO A 25 -2.98 -22.76 -14.59
C PRO A 25 -1.56 -22.64 -15.18
N ALA A 26 -1.14 -23.63 -15.97
CA ALA A 26 0.23 -23.73 -16.48
C ALA A 26 0.66 -22.49 -17.30
N GLU A 27 -0.29 -21.86 -17.99
CA GLU A 27 -0.10 -20.68 -18.83
C GLU A 27 0.39 -19.46 -18.05
N ILE A 28 0.08 -19.37 -16.75
CA ILE A 28 0.50 -18.23 -15.92
C ILE A 28 1.72 -18.55 -15.06
N MET A 29 2.29 -19.75 -15.14
CA MET A 29 3.46 -20.11 -14.32
C MET A 29 4.67 -19.21 -14.48
N PRO A 30 4.99 -18.66 -15.67
CA PRO A 30 6.07 -17.67 -15.78
C PRO A 30 5.86 -16.44 -14.87
N LEU A 31 4.60 -16.02 -14.66
CA LEU A 31 4.26 -14.93 -13.75
C LEU A 31 4.36 -15.36 -12.28
N VAL A 32 3.92 -16.58 -11.96
CA VAL A 32 4.02 -17.14 -10.61
C VAL A 32 5.48 -17.28 -10.19
N ASP A 33 6.34 -17.79 -11.07
CA ASP A 33 7.78 -17.94 -10.84
C ASP A 33 8.44 -16.59 -10.61
N TYR A 34 8.11 -15.60 -11.44
CA TYR A 34 8.58 -14.22 -11.26
C TYR A 34 8.17 -13.66 -9.89
N TRP A 35 6.93 -13.90 -9.47
CA TRP A 35 6.42 -13.44 -8.18
C TRP A 35 7.14 -14.14 -7.02
N GLU A 36 7.38 -15.45 -7.14
CA GLU A 36 8.12 -16.21 -6.14
C GLU A 36 9.53 -15.64 -5.98
N ASP A 37 10.27 -15.48 -7.08
CA ASP A 37 11.64 -14.95 -7.05
C ASP A 37 11.74 -13.54 -6.49
N THR A 38 10.75 -12.70 -6.80
CA THR A 38 10.80 -11.27 -6.49
C THR A 38 10.32 -10.96 -5.08
N TYR A 39 9.23 -11.59 -4.62
CA TYR A 39 8.49 -11.14 -3.43
C TYR A 39 8.38 -12.20 -2.32
N ILE A 40 8.55 -13.49 -2.63
CA ILE A 40 8.35 -14.59 -1.67
C ILE A 40 9.68 -15.26 -1.29
N GLY A 41 10.58 -15.42 -2.26
CA GLY A 41 11.83 -16.18 -2.18
C GLY A 41 11.59 -17.67 -2.37
N ARG A 42 12.38 -18.37 -3.20
CA ARG A 42 12.14 -19.80 -3.49
C ARG A 42 12.46 -20.70 -2.30
N ARG A 43 11.65 -21.76 -2.14
CA ARG A 43 11.96 -22.83 -1.17
C ARG A 43 13.07 -23.73 -1.71
N ARG A 44 14.21 -23.80 -1.01
CA ARG A 44 15.33 -24.72 -1.32
C ARG A 44 15.59 -25.64 -0.13
N ARG A 45 15.31 -26.93 -0.30
CA ARG A 45 15.39 -27.96 0.77
C ARG A 45 14.56 -27.52 1.99
N ASN A 46 15.21 -27.22 3.11
CA ASN A 46 14.58 -26.88 4.39
C ASN A 46 14.55 -25.37 4.69
N ARG A 47 14.98 -24.52 3.75
CA ARG A 47 15.00 -23.07 3.94
C ARG A 47 14.38 -22.36 2.75
N ARG A 48 13.69 -21.25 3.00
CA ARG A 48 13.27 -20.32 1.96
C ARG A 48 14.42 -19.34 1.73
N GLY A 49 14.76 -19.09 0.47
CA GLY A 49 15.73 -18.05 0.12
C GLY A 49 15.15 -16.67 0.38
N ASP A 50 16.01 -15.67 0.51
CA ASP A 50 15.55 -14.30 0.69
C ASP A 50 14.94 -13.75 -0.62
N PRO A 51 13.74 -13.15 -0.57
CA PRO A 51 13.18 -12.47 -1.73
C PRO A 51 13.98 -11.22 -2.07
N ARG A 52 13.90 -10.77 -3.33
CA ARG A 52 14.47 -9.48 -3.74
C ARG A 52 13.90 -8.32 -2.92
N PHE A 53 12.62 -8.38 -2.58
CA PHE A 53 11.95 -7.43 -1.70
C PHE A 53 11.36 -8.15 -0.49
N ALA A 54 11.84 -7.79 0.69
CA ALA A 54 11.37 -8.36 1.95
C ALA A 54 9.85 -8.14 2.13
N LEU A 55 9.17 -9.16 2.66
CA LEU A 55 7.72 -9.16 2.89
C LEU A 55 7.22 -7.92 3.64
N ALA A 56 7.96 -7.48 4.66
CA ALA A 56 7.60 -6.33 5.48
C ALA A 56 7.53 -5.00 4.70
N ILE A 57 8.21 -4.90 3.54
CA ILE A 57 8.27 -3.67 2.75
C ILE A 57 6.97 -3.48 1.95
N TRP A 58 6.40 -4.55 1.40
CA TRP A 58 5.26 -4.48 0.48
C TRP A 58 3.94 -4.95 1.09
N ASN A 59 3.98 -5.61 2.25
CA ASN A 59 2.77 -6.02 2.96
C ASN A 59 2.05 -4.81 3.58
N VAL A 60 0.73 -4.78 3.44
CA VAL A 60 -0.13 -3.71 3.93
C VAL A 60 -1.21 -4.21 4.89
N HIS A 61 -1.21 -5.49 5.29
CA HIS A 61 -2.25 -6.06 6.14
C HIS A 61 -2.47 -5.26 7.42
N ASN A 62 -1.41 -5.04 8.22
CA ASN A 62 -1.51 -4.32 9.48
C ASN A 62 -1.88 -2.85 9.27
N ARG A 63 -1.31 -2.20 8.24
CA ARG A 63 -1.66 -0.82 7.88
C ARG A 63 -3.15 -0.69 7.62
N VAL A 64 -3.71 -1.61 6.83
CA VAL A 64 -5.14 -1.56 6.57
C VAL A 64 -5.91 -1.86 7.84
N ALA A 65 -5.57 -2.88 8.64
CA ALA A 65 -6.25 -3.17 9.91
C ALA A 65 -6.30 -1.94 10.85
N GLU A 66 -5.20 -1.20 10.95
CA GLU A 66 -5.06 0.01 11.77
C GLU A 66 -5.62 1.28 11.10
N ASN A 67 -6.27 1.15 9.94
CA ASN A 67 -6.82 2.27 9.16
C ASN A 67 -5.76 3.31 8.75
N LEU A 68 -4.52 2.87 8.56
CA LEU A 68 -3.40 3.69 8.09
C LEU A 68 -3.35 3.78 6.55
N PRO A 69 -2.71 4.82 6.00
CA PRO A 69 -2.44 4.90 4.57
C PRO A 69 -1.64 3.69 4.05
N ARG A 70 -2.13 3.11 2.95
CA ARG A 70 -1.50 1.97 2.26
C ARG A 70 -0.26 2.35 1.47
N THR A 71 -0.20 3.60 1.00
CA THR A 71 0.90 4.14 0.22
C THR A 71 1.51 5.33 0.94
N ASN A 72 2.71 5.70 0.53
CA ASN A 72 3.49 6.85 0.98
C ASN A 72 3.10 8.16 0.26
N ASN A 73 1.93 8.24 -0.38
CA ASN A 73 1.54 9.40 -1.20
C ASN A 73 1.60 10.73 -0.45
N SER A 74 1.26 10.75 0.85
CA SER A 74 1.35 11.96 1.67
C SER A 74 2.80 12.41 1.84
N VAL A 75 3.72 11.46 2.05
CA VAL A 75 5.15 11.73 2.13
C VAL A 75 5.70 12.21 0.80
N GLU A 76 5.28 11.60 -0.32
CA GLU A 76 5.68 12.03 -1.67
C GLU A 76 5.15 13.43 -1.99
N ALA A 77 3.91 13.75 -1.61
CA ALA A 77 3.32 15.06 -1.78
C ALA A 77 4.05 16.13 -0.94
N CYS A 78 4.36 15.82 0.32
CA CYS A 78 5.17 16.66 1.19
C CYS A 78 6.55 16.93 0.58
N HIS A 79 7.27 15.88 0.18
CA HIS A 79 8.57 16.02 -0.46
C HIS A 79 8.50 16.81 -1.77
N HIS A 80 7.47 16.60 -2.58
CA HIS A 80 7.26 17.36 -3.80
C HIS A 80 7.00 18.85 -3.52
N ALA A 81 6.15 19.18 -2.55
CA ALA A 81 5.91 20.56 -2.12
C ALA A 81 7.21 21.21 -1.61
N PHE A 82 7.97 20.48 -0.79
CA PHE A 82 9.28 20.92 -0.30
C PHE A 82 10.26 21.24 -1.44
N GLN A 83 10.35 20.34 -2.44
CA GLN A 83 11.19 20.57 -3.62
C GLN A 83 10.73 21.78 -4.43
N GLN A 84 9.42 22.00 -4.59
CA GLN A 84 8.89 23.18 -5.26
C GLN A 84 9.23 24.47 -4.51
N THR A 85 9.12 24.48 -3.18
CA THR A 85 9.48 25.64 -2.36
C THR A 85 10.98 25.92 -2.40
N LEU A 86 11.82 24.88 -2.41
CA LEU A 86 13.27 25.02 -2.52
C LEU A 86 13.73 25.63 -3.85
N ASP A 87 12.99 25.39 -4.94
CA ASP A 87 13.26 25.87 -6.30
C ASP A 87 14.74 25.74 -6.73
N CYS A 88 15.37 24.61 -6.40
CA CYS A 88 16.71 24.27 -6.86
C CYS A 88 17.03 22.79 -6.68
N ASN A 89 17.87 22.24 -7.57
CA ASN A 89 18.26 20.82 -7.53
C ASN A 89 19.39 20.55 -6.51
N HIS A 90 20.23 21.55 -6.25
CA HIS A 90 21.41 21.44 -5.38
C HIS A 90 21.50 22.65 -4.43
N PRO A 91 20.63 22.74 -3.41
CA PRO A 91 20.69 23.81 -2.42
C PRO A 91 22.01 23.76 -1.63
N SER A 92 22.55 24.93 -1.30
CA SER A 92 23.59 25.01 -0.27
C SER A 92 23.03 24.60 1.09
N VAL A 93 23.89 24.15 2.00
CA VAL A 93 23.49 23.78 3.37
C VAL A 93 22.72 24.91 4.06
N TYR A 94 23.15 26.16 3.87
CA TYR A 94 22.46 27.32 4.43
C TYR A 94 21.05 27.52 3.87
N LYS A 95 20.86 27.37 2.55
CA LYS A 95 19.55 27.44 1.92
C LYS A 95 18.65 26.32 2.47
N LEU A 96 19.17 25.11 2.56
CA LEU A 96 18.44 23.96 3.08
C LEU A 96 17.99 24.17 4.53
N ILE A 97 18.87 24.67 5.41
CA ILE A 97 18.53 24.98 6.81
C ILE A 97 17.40 26.01 6.90
N ASN A 98 17.47 27.07 6.08
CA ASN A 98 16.42 28.09 6.08
C ASN A 98 15.08 27.53 5.63
N HIS A 99 15.06 26.65 4.62
CA HIS A 99 13.82 25.99 4.20
C HIS A 99 13.27 25.01 5.23
N PHE A 100 14.13 24.26 5.93
CA PHE A 100 13.64 23.42 7.03
C PHE A 100 12.99 24.23 8.15
N ARG A 101 13.49 25.44 8.44
CA ARG A 101 12.82 26.34 9.40
C ARG A 101 11.44 26.78 8.90
N LEU A 102 11.31 27.12 7.61
CA LEU A 102 10.02 27.48 7.02
C LEU A 102 9.01 26.33 7.06
N GLU A 103 9.44 25.10 6.75
CA GLU A 103 8.59 23.91 6.87
C GLU A 103 8.20 23.64 8.32
N GLN A 104 9.13 23.81 9.26
CA GLN A 104 8.83 23.68 10.70
C GLN A 104 7.77 24.69 11.12
N ASP A 105 7.93 25.97 10.78
CA ASP A 105 6.95 27.02 11.08
C ASP A 105 5.57 26.68 10.48
N HIS A 106 5.54 26.14 9.26
CA HIS A 106 4.29 25.72 8.60
C HIS A 106 3.60 24.58 9.35
N ILE A 107 4.35 23.54 9.73
CA ILE A 107 3.83 22.39 10.47
C ILE A 107 3.35 22.79 11.86
N GLU A 108 4.07 23.69 12.56
CA GLU A 108 3.65 24.19 13.87
C GLU A 108 2.31 24.93 13.78
N ILE A 109 2.12 25.77 12.75
CA ILE A 109 0.84 26.44 12.51
C ILE A 109 -0.28 25.42 12.22
N GLU A 110 0.00 24.40 11.41
CA GLU A 110 -0.97 23.34 11.09
C GLU A 110 -1.34 22.53 12.33
N LEU A 111 -0.37 22.22 13.20
CA LEU A 111 -0.58 21.55 14.47
C LEU A 111 -1.46 22.38 15.41
N GLU A 112 -1.19 23.68 15.56
CA GLU A 112 -2.02 24.57 16.39
C GLU A 112 -3.46 24.67 15.87
N ARG A 113 -3.66 24.72 14.55
CA ARG A 113 -5.00 24.64 13.95
C ARG A 113 -5.70 23.33 14.29
N HIS A 114 -4.98 22.21 14.19
CA HIS A 114 -5.51 20.90 14.56
C HIS A 114 -5.89 20.82 16.04
N LEU A 115 -5.03 21.32 16.94
CA LEU A 115 -5.28 21.40 18.38
C LEU A 115 -6.47 22.31 18.72
N ALA A 116 -6.66 23.39 17.96
CA ALA A 116 -7.83 24.27 18.05
C ALA A 116 -9.12 23.64 17.50
N GLY A 117 -9.06 22.41 16.98
CA GLY A 117 -10.21 21.67 16.46
C GLY A 117 -10.56 21.98 15.01
N ASP A 118 -9.70 22.70 14.28
CA ASP A 118 -9.83 22.90 12.83
C ASP A 118 -9.45 21.61 12.09
N ASN A 119 -10.34 20.62 12.21
CA ASN A 119 -10.24 19.35 11.52
C ASN A 119 -10.76 19.52 10.11
N GLN A 120 -9.93 19.98 9.18
CA GLN A 120 -10.24 19.86 7.76
C GLN A 120 -10.26 18.38 7.39
N PRO A 121 -11.41 17.78 7.03
CA PRO A 121 -11.40 16.41 6.59
C PRO A 121 -10.61 16.33 5.28
N GLU A 122 -9.57 15.50 5.24
CA GLU A 122 -8.92 15.13 3.98
C GLU A 122 -10.00 14.60 3.04
N ALA A 123 -10.29 15.34 1.97
CA ALA A 123 -11.34 15.01 1.02
C ALA A 123 -10.94 13.79 0.17
N LEU A 124 -10.98 12.60 0.76
CA LEU A 124 -10.81 11.35 0.05
C LEU A 124 -12.01 11.15 -0.87
N LYS A 125 -11.75 10.93 -2.17
CA LYS A 125 -12.80 10.60 -3.12
C LYS A 125 -13.60 9.40 -2.58
N ASN A 126 -14.93 9.47 -2.63
CA ASN A 126 -15.84 8.44 -2.09
C ASN A 126 -15.46 6.99 -2.44
N LYS A 127 -14.91 6.75 -3.64
CA LYS A 127 -14.44 5.42 -4.05
C LYS A 127 -13.34 4.84 -3.15
N TYR A 128 -12.41 5.67 -2.67
CA TYR A 128 -11.31 5.24 -1.79
C TYR A 128 -11.83 4.97 -0.38
N VAL A 129 -12.76 5.80 0.10
CA VAL A 129 -13.45 5.56 1.38
C VAL A 129 -14.19 4.22 1.35
N GLN A 130 -14.95 3.95 0.29
CA GLN A 130 -15.65 2.67 0.11
C GLN A 130 -14.71 1.48 -0.06
N LEU A 131 -13.57 1.67 -0.74
CA LEU A 131 -12.55 0.63 -0.85
C LEU A 131 -11.94 0.31 0.52
N ASN A 132 -11.51 1.32 1.27
CA ASN A 132 -10.91 1.14 2.60
C ASN A 132 -11.89 0.42 3.53
N ARG A 133 -13.18 0.83 3.54
CA ARG A 133 -14.22 0.15 4.33
C ARG A 133 -14.38 -1.32 3.97
N ARG A 134 -14.41 -1.66 2.68
CA ARG A 134 -14.53 -3.06 2.23
C ARG A 134 -13.31 -3.88 2.61
N LEU A 135 -12.10 -3.35 2.40
CA LEU A 135 -10.87 -4.05 2.75
C LEU A 135 -10.77 -4.29 4.25
N GLN A 136 -11.14 -3.30 5.07
CA GLN A 136 -11.22 -3.44 6.53
C GLN A 136 -12.18 -4.55 6.96
N ALA A 137 -13.38 -4.57 6.38
CA ALA A 137 -14.35 -5.63 6.67
C ALA A 137 -13.79 -7.03 6.33
N ILE A 138 -13.14 -7.18 5.17
CA ILE A 138 -12.57 -8.47 4.76
C ILE A 138 -11.40 -8.86 5.67
N ILE A 139 -10.48 -7.94 6.00
CA ILE A 139 -9.36 -8.18 6.91
C ILE A 139 -9.83 -8.66 8.28
N SER A 140 -10.91 -8.08 8.81
CA SER A 140 -11.47 -8.51 10.10
C SER A 140 -11.99 -9.95 10.11
N THR A 141 -12.28 -10.51 8.93
CA THR A 141 -12.75 -11.90 8.75
C THR A 141 -11.63 -12.89 8.41
N TYR A 142 -10.37 -12.45 8.46
CA TYR A 142 -9.24 -13.32 8.11
C TYR A 142 -9.21 -14.59 8.98
N ALA A 143 -9.27 -15.75 8.33
CA ALA A 143 -9.11 -17.06 8.95
C ALA A 143 -8.29 -17.96 8.01
N LYS A 144 -7.40 -18.77 8.59
CA LYS A 144 -6.51 -19.65 7.83
C LYS A 144 -7.29 -20.69 7.02
N ASP A 145 -8.36 -21.23 7.59
CA ASP A 145 -9.20 -22.26 6.97
C ASP A 145 -9.97 -21.76 5.73
N SER A 146 -10.14 -20.43 5.60
CA SER A 146 -10.84 -19.79 4.49
C SER A 146 -9.92 -18.86 3.67
N MET A 147 -8.61 -19.15 3.62
CA MET A 147 -7.59 -18.33 2.96
C MET A 147 -7.96 -17.99 1.50
N MET A 148 -8.46 -18.97 0.74
CA MET A 148 -8.76 -18.76 -0.68
C MET A 148 -9.94 -17.82 -0.91
N ASP A 149 -10.98 -17.93 -0.08
CA ASP A 149 -12.14 -17.04 -0.15
C ASP A 149 -11.78 -15.63 0.31
N TYR A 150 -10.91 -15.51 1.33
CA TYR A 150 -10.31 -14.26 1.75
C TYR A 150 -9.58 -13.56 0.60
N LEU A 151 -8.67 -14.28 -0.07
CA LEU A 151 -7.90 -13.75 -1.22
C LEU A 151 -8.81 -13.33 -2.38
N ARG A 152 -9.88 -14.08 -2.64
CA ARG A 152 -10.89 -13.72 -3.65
C ARG A 152 -11.62 -12.44 -3.29
N GLY A 153 -12.05 -12.29 -2.04
CA GLY A 153 -12.73 -11.09 -1.55
C GLY A 153 -11.86 -9.83 -1.68
N ILE A 154 -10.58 -9.93 -1.32
CA ILE A 154 -9.61 -8.85 -1.47
C ILE A 154 -9.41 -8.51 -2.95
N ALA A 155 -9.15 -9.51 -3.80
CA ALA A 155 -8.91 -9.31 -5.22
C ALA A 155 -10.09 -8.61 -5.91
N HIS A 156 -11.32 -9.05 -5.61
CA HIS A 156 -12.53 -8.44 -6.15
C HIS A 156 -12.72 -6.99 -5.69
N SER A 157 -12.42 -6.70 -4.43
CA SER A 157 -12.51 -5.33 -3.88
C SER A 157 -11.57 -4.36 -4.60
N ILE A 158 -10.35 -4.81 -4.90
CA ILE A 158 -9.35 -4.04 -5.65
C ILE A 158 -9.82 -3.80 -7.09
N GLU A 159 -10.30 -4.85 -7.76
CA GLU A 159 -10.74 -4.79 -9.17
C GLU A 159 -11.92 -3.83 -9.40
N ILE A 160 -12.91 -3.84 -8.50
CA ILE A 160 -14.04 -2.89 -8.57
C ILE A 160 -13.53 -1.44 -8.59
N ASN A 161 -12.51 -1.14 -7.79
CA ASN A 161 -11.99 0.22 -7.68
C ASN A 161 -11.14 0.63 -8.89
N THR A 162 -10.42 -0.30 -9.53
CA THR A 162 -9.70 -0.04 -10.79
C THR A 162 -10.69 0.22 -11.94
N ASN A 163 -11.75 -0.57 -12.05
CA ASN A 163 -12.76 -0.40 -13.11
C ASN A 163 -13.56 0.90 -12.96
N ALA A 164 -13.84 1.33 -11.72
CA ALA A 164 -14.45 2.63 -11.45
C ALA A 164 -13.54 3.82 -11.84
N ALA A 165 -12.21 3.66 -11.78
CA ALA A 165 -11.26 4.68 -12.22
C ALA A 165 -11.18 4.78 -13.75
N ILE A 166 -11.28 3.65 -14.45
CA ILE A 166 -11.25 3.58 -15.93
C ILE A 166 -12.50 4.22 -16.52
N LYS A 167 -13.71 3.88 -16.04
CA LYS A 167 -14.96 4.45 -16.57
C LYS A 167 -15.02 5.98 -16.49
N LYS A 168 -14.40 6.59 -15.48
CA LYS A 168 -14.36 8.06 -15.34
C LYS A 168 -13.42 8.75 -16.34
N ARG A 169 -12.43 8.04 -16.90
CA ARG A 169 -11.49 8.60 -17.90
C ARG A 169 -12.01 8.60 -19.34
N PHE A 170 -13.16 7.97 -19.61
CA PHE A 170 -13.73 7.84 -20.95
C PHE A 170 -15.11 8.52 -21.09
N ILE A 171 -15.54 9.27 -20.07
CA ILE A 171 -16.83 9.98 -20.03
C ILE A 171 -16.64 11.50 -19.84
N ASP A 172 -15.40 11.95 -19.60
CA ASP A 172 -14.97 13.36 -19.62
C ASP A 172 -13.99 13.54 -20.80
#